data_AF-A0A6J6FMW8-F1
#
_entry.id   AF-A0A6J6FMW8-F1
#
_cell.length_a   1.000
_cell.length_b   1.000
_cell.length_c   1.000
_cell.angle_alpha   90.00
_cell.angle_beta   90.00
_cell.angle_gamma   90.00
#
_symmetry.space_group_name_H-M   'P 1'
#
loop_
_entity.id
_entity.type
_entity.pdbx_description
1 polymer ?
#
loop_
_entity_poly.entity_id
_entity_poly.type
_entity_poly.pdbx_seq_one_letter_code
_entity_poly.pdbx_strand_id
1 'polypeptide(L)'
;MHIGATIDRLHTEVTTLSAQLRGLDGSWSGPAAAAFADVIAEWAATSARLTDALNGIGNALRQIHAHYVDTELANTAMLGR
;
A
#
# COMPACT_ATOMS: atom_id res chain seq x y z
N MET A 1 -8.13 5.34 13.81
CA MET A 1 -7.97 5.79 12.40
C MET A 1 -8.28 4.62 11.47
N HIS A 2 -9.47 4.61 10.87
CA HIS A 2 -9.93 3.49 10.02
C HIS A 2 -9.11 3.31 8.74
N ILE A 3 -8.58 4.42 8.18
CA ILE A 3 -7.82 4.39 6.92
C ILE A 3 -6.44 3.74 7.08
N GLY A 4 -5.72 4.02 8.16
CA GLY A 4 -4.41 3.39 8.41
C GLY A 4 -4.50 1.87 8.50
N ALA A 5 -5.48 1.36 9.25
CA ALA A 5 -5.74 -0.07 9.33
C ALA A 5 -6.12 -0.68 7.96
N THR A 6 -6.84 0.06 7.12
CA THR A 6 -7.14 -0.38 5.75
C THR A 6 -5.89 -0.43 4.87
N ILE A 7 -4.98 0.54 4.98
CA ILE A 7 -3.70 0.54 4.26
C ILE A 7 -2.84 -0.66 4.67
N ASP A 8 -2.70 -0.92 5.98
CA ASP A 8 -1.92 -2.05 6.50
C ASP A 8 -2.48 -3.41 6.04
N ARG A 9 -3.82 -3.53 6.03
CA ARG A 9 -4.51 -4.71 5.49
C ARG A 9 -4.22 -4.91 4.02
N LEU A 10 -4.29 -3.85 3.20
CA LEU A 10 -3.99 -3.94 1.76
C LEU A 10 -2.53 -4.34 1.51
N HIS A 11 -1.56 -3.83 2.27
CA HIS A 11 -0.16 -4.29 2.17
C HIS A 11 -0.02 -5.79 2.48
N THR A 12 -0.74 -6.26 3.50
CA THR A 12 -0.76 -7.68 3.88
C THR A 12 -1.38 -8.54 2.77
N GLU A 13 -2.50 -8.09 2.19
CA GLU A 13 -3.17 -8.78 1.08
C GLU A 13 -2.27 -8.85 -0.17
N VAL A 14 -1.56 -7.77 -0.52
CA VAL A 14 -0.58 -7.75 -1.63
C VAL A 14 0.55 -8.75 -1.40
N THR A 15 1.10 -8.78 -0.19
CA THR A 15 2.18 -9.71 0.17
C THR A 15 1.69 -11.17 0.12
N THR A 16 0.46 -11.40 0.60
CA THR A 16 -0.18 -12.72 0.62
C THR A 16 -0.42 -13.24 -0.78
N LEU A 17 -1.00 -12.44 -1.67
CA LEU A 17 -1.23 -12.83 -3.07
C LEU A 17 0.10 -13.10 -3.80
N SER A 18 1.13 -12.28 -3.56
CA SER A 18 2.47 -12.50 -4.12
C SER A 18 3.09 -13.83 -3.66
N ALA A 19 2.87 -14.22 -2.40
CA ALA A 19 3.31 -15.52 -1.89
C ALA A 19 2.52 -16.68 -2.52
N GLN A 20 1.20 -16.53 -2.64
CA GLN A 20 0.33 -17.53 -3.28
C GLN A 20 0.70 -17.76 -4.75
N LEU A 21 0.93 -16.70 -5.52
CA LEU A 21 1.34 -16.80 -6.92
C LEU A 21 2.70 -17.49 -7.06
N ARG A 22 3.68 -17.18 -6.21
CA ARG A 22 4.95 -17.91 -6.19
C ARG A 22 4.80 -19.37 -5.78
N GLY A 23 3.83 -19.69 -4.92
CA GLY A 23 3.55 -21.07 -4.53
C GLY A 23 2.94 -21.93 -5.65
N LEU A 24 2.37 -21.29 -6.68
CA LEU A 24 1.89 -21.97 -7.88
C LEU A 24 2.99 -22.14 -8.93
N ASP A 25 4.15 -21.50 -8.75
CA ASP A 25 5.29 -21.66 -9.64
C ASP A 25 5.78 -23.12 -9.64
N GLY A 26 6.02 -23.67 -10.83
CA GLY A 26 6.34 -25.09 -11.01
C GLY A 26 5.16 -26.07 -10.92
N SER A 27 3.93 -25.62 -10.63
CA SER A 27 2.73 -26.48 -10.72
C SER A 27 2.24 -26.67 -12.16
N TRP A 28 2.62 -25.77 -13.08
CA TRP A 28 2.25 -25.80 -14.49
C TRP A 28 3.47 -26.06 -15.38
N SER A 29 3.27 -26.80 -16.47
CA SER A 29 4.34 -27.14 -17.43
C SER A 29 3.94 -26.79 -18.86
N GLY A 30 4.92 -26.58 -19.73
CA GLY A 30 4.67 -26.29 -21.14
C GLY A 30 4.05 -24.90 -21.34
N PRO A 31 3.12 -24.72 -22.30
CA PRO A 31 2.53 -23.41 -22.62
C PRO A 31 1.86 -22.70 -21.44
N ALA A 32 1.32 -23.46 -20.48
CA ALA A 32 0.71 -22.90 -19.27
C ALA A 32 1.75 -22.21 -18.36
N ALA A 33 2.98 -22.72 -18.30
CA ALA A 33 4.05 -22.10 -17.50
C ALA A 33 4.45 -20.73 -18.07
N ALA A 34 4.51 -20.60 -19.40
CA ALA A 34 4.80 -19.32 -20.05
C ALA A 34 3.69 -18.29 -19.78
N ALA A 35 2.42 -18.68 -19.93
CA ALA A 35 1.29 -17.81 -19.61
C ALA A 35 1.28 -17.38 -18.14
N PHE A 36 1.71 -18.25 -17.22
CA PHE A 36 1.81 -17.90 -15.81
C PHE A 36 2.93 -16.92 -15.49
N ALA A 37 4.07 -17.06 -16.17
CA ALA A 37 5.17 -16.11 -16.03
C ALA A 37 4.74 -14.70 -16.41
N ASP A 38 3.92 -14.55 -17.46
CA ASP A 38 3.35 -13.26 -17.86
C ASP A 38 2.42 -12.70 -16.77
N VAL A 39 1.56 -13.54 -16.18
CA VAL A 39 0.68 -13.15 -15.05
C VAL A 39 1.49 -12.70 -13.84
N ILE A 40 2.57 -13.40 -13.49
CA ILE A 40 3.45 -13.00 -12.39
C ILE A 40 4.11 -11.65 -12.67
N ALA A 41 4.58 -11.42 -13.90
CA ALA A 41 5.20 -10.16 -14.30
C ALA A 41 4.21 -8.98 -14.23
N GLU A 42 2.99 -9.18 -14.72
CA GLU A 42 1.91 -8.20 -14.63
C GLU A 42 1.54 -7.89 -13.17
N TRP A 43 1.43 -8.94 -12.35
CA TRP A 43 1.17 -8.79 -10.92
C TRP A 43 2.29 -8.01 -10.21
N ALA A 44 3.56 -8.28 -10.52
CA ALA A 44 4.69 -7.56 -9.94
C ALA A 44 4.63 -6.06 -10.26
N ALA A 45 4.32 -5.70 -11.52
CA ALA A 45 4.15 -4.30 -11.90
C ALA A 45 2.95 -3.63 -11.20
N THR A 46 1.83 -4.34 -11.08
CA THR A 46 0.61 -3.83 -10.45
C THR A 46 0.77 -3.64 -8.94
N SER A 47 1.37 -4.63 -8.27
CA SER A 47 1.63 -4.58 -6.82
C SER A 47 2.62 -3.47 -6.43
N ALA A 48 3.62 -3.19 -7.27
CA ALA A 48 4.51 -2.05 -7.09
C ALA A 48 3.74 -0.71 -7.12
N ARG A 49 2.91 -0.50 -8.16
CA ARG A 49 2.08 0.72 -8.27
C ARG A 49 1.11 0.89 -7.10
N LEU A 50 0.49 -0.20 -6.65
CA LEU A 50 -0.41 -0.18 -5.50
C LEU A 50 0.35 0.18 -4.22
N THR A 51 1.53 -0.41 -4.01
CA THR A 51 2.39 -0.09 -2.85
C THR A 51 2.78 1.37 -2.83
N ASP A 52 3.17 1.94 -3.97
CA ASP A 52 3.50 3.37 -4.09
C ASP A 52 2.29 4.27 -3.78
N ALA A 53 1.10 3.92 -4.28
CA ALA A 53 -0.12 4.65 -4.01
C ALA A 53 -0.48 4.63 -2.51
N LEU A 54 -0.39 3.47 -1.86
CA LEU A 54 -0.66 3.32 -0.43
C LEU A 54 0.32 4.12 0.44
N ASN A 55 1.60 4.10 0.08
CA ASN A 55 2.63 4.93 0.71
C ASN A 55 2.32 6.42 0.55
N GLY A 56 1.92 6.85 -0.65
CA GLY A 56 1.52 8.22 -0.94
C GLY A 56 0.33 8.68 -0.08
N ILE A 57 -0.71 7.85 0.05
CA ILE A 57 -1.87 8.12 0.91
C ILE A 57 -1.42 8.23 2.38
N GLY A 58 -0.62 7.28 2.86
CA GLY A 58 -0.10 7.30 4.23
C GLY A 58 0.70 8.57 4.54
N ASN A 59 1.54 9.02 3.59
CA ASN A 59 2.31 10.25 3.71
C ASN A 59 1.41 11.49 3.76
N ALA A 60 0.43 11.58 2.86
CA ALA A 60 -0.51 12.70 2.81
C ALA A 60 -1.34 12.81 4.10
N LEU A 61 -1.81 11.69 4.64
CA LEU A 61 -2.56 11.67 5.89
C LEU A 61 -1.72 12.12 7.10
N ARG A 62 -0.45 11.72 7.17
CA ARG A 62 0.46 12.20 8.23
C ARG A 62 0.71 13.70 8.13
N GLN A 63 0.88 14.24 6.92
CA GLN A 63 1.04 15.67 6.70
C GLN A 63 -0.22 16.44 7.12
N ILE A 64 -1.40 15.99 6.71
CA ILE A 64 -2.68 16.62 7.11
C ILE A 64 -2.83 16.62 8.64
N HIS A 65 -2.49 15.51 9.30
CA HIS A 65 -2.56 15.43 10.75
C HIS A 65 -1.58 16.39 11.43
N ALA A 66 -0.33 16.46 10.97
CA ALA A 66 0.67 17.39 11.49
C ALA A 66 0.23 18.86 11.31
N HIS A 67 -0.29 19.23 10.15
CA HIS A 67 -0.81 20.57 9.88
C HIS A 67 -1.97 20.96 10.82
N TYR A 68 -2.87 20.03 11.12
CA TYR A 68 -3.96 20.27 12.07
C TYR A 68 -3.42 20.53 13.49
N VAL A 69 -2.45 19.74 13.95
CA VAL A 69 -1.84 19.91 15.27
C VAL A 69 -1.08 21.23 15.37
N ASP A 70 -0.28 21.58 14.37
CA ASP A 70 0.48 22.83 14.34
C ASP A 70 -0.44 24.06 14.33
N THR A 71 -1.55 23.99 13.60
CA THR A 71 -2.54 25.08 13.53
C THR A 71 -3.27 25.26 14.86
N GLU A 72 -3.62 24.16 15.55
CA GLU A 72 -4.27 24.22 16.86
C GLU A 72 -3.33 24.80 17.93
N LEU A 73 -2.05 24.42 17.91
CA LEU A 73 -1.02 24.97 18.80
C LEU A 73 -0.77 26.47 18.54
N ALA A 74 -0.77 26.89 17.28
CA ALA A 74 -0.63 28.29 16.92
C ALA A 74 -1.84 29.12 17.39
N ASN A 75 -3.06 28.62 17.20
CA ASN A 75 -4.29 29.31 17.60
C ASN A 75 -4.41 29.40 19.13
N THR A 76 -4.14 28.31 19.86
CA THR A 76 -4.14 28.31 21.33
C THR A 76 -3.09 29.26 21.90
N ALA A 77 -1.90 29.36 21.29
CA ALA A 77 -0.87 30.32 21.68
C ALA A 77 -1.22 31.79 21.40
N MET A 78 -2.10 32.06 20.42
CA MET A 78 -2.58 33.42 20.11
C MET A 78 -3.78 33.83 20.96
N LEU A 79 -4.72 32.91 21.21
CA LEU A 79 -5.92 33.14 22.02
C LEU A 79 -5.66 33.10 23.53
N GLY A 80 -4.57 32.45 23.96
CA GLY A 80 -4.10 32.46 25.35
C GLY A 80 -3.34 33.72 25.77
N ARG A 81 -3.38 34.78 24.96
CA ARG A 81 -2.80 36.10 25.21
C ARG A 81 -3.90 37.13 25.39
#